data_AF-A0A8S1RXT0-F1
#
_entry.id   AF-A0A8S1RXT0-F1
#
_cell.length_a   1.000
_cell.length_b   1.000
_cell.length_c   1.000
_cell.angle_alpha   90.00
_cell.angle_beta   90.00
_cell.angle_gamma   90.00
#
_symmetry.space_group_name_H-M   'P 1'
#
loop_
_entity.id
_entity.type
_entity.pdbx_description
1 polymer ?
#
loop_
_entity_poly.entity_id
_entity_poly.type
_entity_poly.pdbx_seq_one_letter_code
_entity_poly.pdbx_strand_id
1 'polypeptide(L)'
;MYQNLQVQQPNSKYKTQLCRHFITIGSCALGTRCQFAHGRQELRTNNQGMTNYNQPNIQQNHQGGNQNRVQHLNPMITNYKTQLCKHFNPQTGQCKNGSTCTFAHGEQELNQINPYLQNQYMSMQQQIKQQNQVTLQAELTQQILIMILTNMEAIFPGQNNIINLLKFGQEKARQGDNQAASEIIKQIIHDEQRTKEEKNQYQLIYNNAQNHYSQKLKESNM
;
A
#
# COMPACT_ATOMS: atom_id res chain seq x y z
N MET A 1 24.93 -30.36 38.83
CA MET A 1 24.57 -30.40 37.40
C MET A 1 23.85 -29.11 37.07
N TYR A 2 24.52 -28.13 36.47
CA TYR A 2 23.90 -26.85 36.13
C TYR A 2 23.21 -26.96 34.78
N GLN A 3 21.89 -26.76 34.76
CA GLN A 3 21.07 -26.81 33.54
C GLN A 3 21.33 -25.58 32.65
N ASN A 4 21.61 -25.84 31.37
CA ASN A 4 21.75 -24.88 30.29
C ASN A 4 20.45 -24.09 30.07
N LEU A 5 20.45 -22.79 30.39
CA LEU A 5 19.44 -21.84 29.91
C LEU A 5 19.74 -21.50 28.44
N GLN A 6 18.99 -22.07 27.51
CA GLN A 6 19.10 -21.70 26.09
C GLN A 6 18.57 -20.27 25.88
N VAL A 7 19.49 -19.33 25.62
CA VAL A 7 19.18 -17.96 25.19
C VAL A 7 18.49 -18.04 23.82
N GLN A 8 17.20 -17.72 23.76
CA GLN A 8 16.45 -17.65 22.51
C GLN A 8 17.06 -16.59 21.60
N GLN A 9 17.53 -17.00 20.42
CA GLN A 9 18.07 -16.09 19.40
C GLN A 9 17.01 -15.05 18.99
N PRO A 10 17.31 -13.74 19.03
CA PRO A 10 16.36 -12.71 18.64
C PRO A 10 16.02 -12.83 17.14
N ASN A 11 14.73 -12.77 16.80
CA ASN A 11 14.26 -12.81 15.43
C ASN A 11 14.87 -11.64 14.63
N SER A 12 15.82 -11.93 13.74
CA SER A 12 16.54 -10.95 12.92
C SER A 12 15.64 -10.12 12.01
N LYS A 13 14.39 -10.55 11.80
CA LYS A 13 13.38 -9.84 10.99
C LYS A 13 12.43 -8.97 11.82
N TYR A 14 12.58 -8.93 13.15
CA TYR A 14 11.71 -8.15 14.01
C TYR A 14 11.88 -6.66 13.72
N LYS A 15 10.77 -5.99 13.40
CA LYS A 15 10.67 -4.56 13.14
C LYS A 15 11.57 -4.05 12.01
N THR A 16 12.01 -4.90 11.08
CA THR A 16 12.84 -4.49 9.94
C THR A 16 12.03 -3.95 8.75
N GLN A 17 10.70 -4.04 8.81
CA GLN A 17 9.78 -3.52 7.81
C GLN A 17 8.62 -2.78 8.49
N LEU A 18 8.07 -1.77 7.81
CA LEU A 18 6.92 -1.01 8.31
C LEU A 18 5.64 -1.84 8.30
N CYS A 19 4.81 -1.65 9.32
CA CYS A 19 3.50 -2.29 9.43
C CYS A 19 2.53 -1.61 8.47
N ARG A 20 2.15 -2.32 7.40
CA ARG A 20 1.19 -1.82 6.41
C ARG A 20 -0.12 -1.34 7.04
N HIS A 21 -0.69 -2.11 7.96
CA HIS A 21 -1.95 -1.74 8.63
C HIS A 21 -1.83 -0.44 9.43
N PHE A 22 -0.74 -0.27 10.20
CA PHE A 22 -0.53 0.96 10.95
C PHE A 22 -0.31 2.16 10.04
N ILE A 23 0.48 2.02 8.97
CA ILE A 23 0.76 3.12 8.04
C ILE A 23 -0.47 3.53 7.24
N THR A 24 -1.29 2.57 6.82
CA THR A 24 -2.49 2.84 5.99
C THR A 24 -3.69 3.31 6.81
N ILE A 25 -3.88 2.77 8.02
CA ILE A 25 -5.10 2.98 8.83
C ILE A 25 -4.83 3.84 10.08
N GLY A 26 -3.56 4.08 10.43
CA GLY A 26 -3.15 4.80 11.65
C GLY A 26 -3.24 3.95 12.93
N SER A 27 -3.61 2.67 12.82
CA SER A 27 -3.74 1.76 13.96
C SER A 27 -3.36 0.32 13.61
N CYS A 28 -2.90 -0.45 14.59
CA CYS A 28 -2.58 -1.87 14.42
C CYS A 28 -3.05 -2.67 15.62
N ALA A 29 -3.89 -3.68 15.39
CA ALA A 29 -4.46 -4.50 16.46
C ALA A 29 -3.45 -5.45 17.12
N LEU A 30 -2.24 -5.63 16.56
CA LEU A 30 -1.16 -6.32 17.27
C LEU A 30 -0.49 -5.41 18.31
N GLY A 31 -0.74 -4.11 18.28
CA GLY A 31 -0.15 -3.13 19.19
C GLY A 31 1.37 -3.29 19.30
N THR A 32 1.88 -3.25 20.53
CA THR A 32 3.32 -3.43 20.81
C THR A 32 3.85 -4.82 20.45
N ARG A 33 2.97 -5.83 20.29
CA ARG A 33 3.34 -7.19 19.85
C ARG A 33 3.51 -7.30 18.33
N CYS A 34 3.20 -6.25 17.57
CA CYS A 34 3.40 -6.25 16.12
C CYS A 34 4.87 -6.50 15.78
N GLN A 35 5.14 -7.47 14.90
CA GLN A 35 6.51 -7.76 14.45
C GLN A 35 7.02 -6.77 13.41
N PHE A 36 6.17 -5.85 12.94
CA PHE A 36 6.48 -4.81 11.97
C PHE A 36 6.45 -3.44 12.65
N ALA A 37 7.23 -2.49 12.16
CA ALA A 37 7.41 -1.18 12.76
C ALA A 37 6.21 -0.25 12.50
N HIS A 38 5.66 0.36 13.56
CA HIS A 38 4.57 1.35 13.47
C HIS A 38 5.04 2.76 13.10
N GLY A 39 6.26 2.87 12.57
CA GLY A 39 6.84 4.14 12.18
C GLY A 39 8.34 3.99 12.00
N ARG A 40 9.00 5.04 11.51
CA ARG A 40 10.46 5.05 11.34
C ARG A 40 11.20 4.92 12.67
N GLN A 41 10.56 5.32 13.77
CA GLN A 41 11.07 5.22 15.13
C GLN A 41 11.21 3.76 15.60
N GLU A 42 10.31 2.89 15.16
CA GLU A 42 10.37 1.46 15.47
C GLU A 42 11.15 0.64 14.42
N LEU A 43 11.45 1.23 13.25
CA LEU A 43 12.03 0.53 12.10
C LEU A 43 13.52 0.27 12.32
N ARG A 44 13.90 -1.01 12.41
CA ARG A 44 15.29 -1.44 12.56
C ARG A 44 15.95 -1.56 11.20
N THR A 45 17.11 -0.92 11.02
CA THR A 45 17.99 -1.21 9.89
C THR A 45 18.89 -2.39 10.26
N ASN A 46 19.15 -3.30 9.31
CA ASN A 46 19.86 -4.57 9.51
C ASN A 46 21.28 -4.45 10.12
N ASN A 47 21.79 -3.24 10.38
CA ASN A 47 23.13 -2.98 10.91
C ASN A 47 23.16 -2.26 12.27
N GLN A 48 22.01 -2.01 12.91
CA GLN A 48 22.00 -1.46 14.28
C GLN A 48 21.93 -2.59 15.31
N GLY A 49 23.11 -2.96 15.78
CA GLY A 49 23.31 -3.78 16.97
C GLY A 49 22.47 -3.28 18.15
N MET A 50 22.04 -4.24 18.96
CA MET A 50 21.12 -4.09 20.08
C MET A 50 21.52 -2.93 21.01
N THR A 51 20.85 -1.78 20.90
CA THR A 51 20.73 -0.87 22.03
C THR A 51 19.52 -1.27 22.87
N ASN A 52 19.78 -1.32 24.16
CA ASN A 52 18.96 -1.84 25.24
C ASN A 52 17.63 -1.08 25.32
N TYR A 53 16.57 -1.58 24.68
CA TYR A 53 15.22 -1.13 24.98
C TYR A 53 14.73 -1.90 26.18
N ASN A 54 14.64 -1.21 27.32
CA ASN A 54 13.94 -1.66 28.51
C ASN A 54 12.59 -2.24 28.08
N GLN A 55 12.44 -3.56 28.25
CA GLN A 55 11.12 -4.13 28.46
C GLN A 55 10.50 -3.33 29.61
N PRO A 56 9.29 -2.74 29.46
CA PRO A 56 8.56 -2.33 30.65
C PRO A 56 8.44 -3.58 31.51
N ASN A 57 8.98 -3.49 32.72
CA ASN A 57 9.03 -4.55 33.70
C ASN A 57 7.58 -4.89 34.10
N ILE A 58 6.94 -5.83 33.40
CA ILE A 58 5.66 -6.39 33.83
C ILE A 58 6.00 -7.42 34.89
N GLN A 59 5.92 -7.00 36.15
CA GLN A 59 5.97 -7.90 37.29
C GLN A 59 4.97 -9.03 37.06
N GLN A 60 5.50 -10.23 36.85
CA GLN A 60 4.71 -11.45 36.79
C GLN A 60 4.16 -11.70 38.19
N ASN A 61 2.86 -11.50 38.37
CA ASN A 61 2.13 -12.12 39.45
C ASN A 61 1.38 -13.32 38.89
N HIS A 62 1.94 -14.51 39.08
CA HIS A 62 1.23 -15.77 38.91
C HIS A 62 0.26 -15.93 40.09
N GLN A 63 -0.99 -15.50 39.93
CA GLN A 63 -2.13 -16.09 40.63
C GLN A 63 -3.28 -16.20 39.65
N GLY A 64 -3.91 -17.37 39.65
CA GLY A 64 -4.82 -17.82 38.61
C GLY A 64 -6.02 -16.91 38.38
N GLY A 65 -6.49 -16.90 37.14
CA GLY A 65 -7.77 -16.28 36.78
C GLY A 65 -7.65 -15.21 35.70
N ASN A 66 -7.86 -15.63 34.46
CA ASN A 66 -8.87 -15.00 33.59
C ASN A 66 -8.82 -13.46 33.40
N GLN A 67 -7.68 -12.89 32.99
CA GLN A 67 -7.59 -11.46 32.62
C GLN A 67 -6.88 -11.18 31.28
N ASN A 68 -7.09 -12.03 30.27
CA ASN A 68 -6.77 -11.67 28.87
C ASN A 68 -8.03 -11.47 28.04
N ARG A 69 -9.04 -10.78 28.58
CA ARG A 69 -10.00 -10.13 27.68
C ARG A 69 -9.34 -8.89 27.13
N VAL A 70 -8.81 -9.02 25.93
CA VAL A 70 -8.68 -7.91 24.98
C VAL A 70 -10.10 -7.41 24.70
N GLN A 71 -10.69 -6.69 25.66
CA GLN A 71 -11.97 -6.03 25.45
C GLN A 71 -11.72 -4.94 24.41
N HIS A 72 -12.49 -4.95 23.33
CA HIS A 72 -12.46 -3.94 22.26
C HIS A 72 -11.26 -3.96 21.30
N LEU A 73 -10.85 -5.12 20.78
CA LEU A 73 -10.22 -5.12 19.44
C LEU A 73 -11.17 -5.80 18.45
N ASN A 74 -11.44 -5.09 17.35
CA ASN A 74 -12.22 -5.61 16.24
C ASN A 74 -11.47 -6.84 15.69
N PRO A 75 -11.99 -8.08 15.86
CA PRO A 75 -11.30 -9.31 15.51
C PRO A 75 -10.97 -9.42 14.00
N MET A 76 -11.54 -8.52 13.20
CA MET A 76 -11.34 -8.43 11.76
C MET A 76 -10.03 -7.82 11.31
N ILE A 77 -9.43 -6.94 12.12
CA ILE A 77 -8.23 -6.21 11.69
C ILE A 77 -6.98 -7.09 11.83
N THR A 78 -7.05 -8.14 12.65
CA THR A 78 -5.96 -9.09 12.80
C THR A 78 -6.52 -10.49 12.73
N ASN A 79 -6.00 -11.31 11.82
CA ASN A 79 -6.13 -12.78 11.84
C ASN A 79 -5.45 -13.41 13.09
N TYR A 80 -5.43 -12.68 14.20
CA TYR A 80 -4.79 -13.02 15.44
C TYR A 80 -5.64 -14.06 16.14
N LYS A 81 -5.04 -15.23 16.31
CA LYS A 81 -5.61 -16.40 16.95
C LYS A 81 -6.90 -16.88 16.29
N THR A 82 -7.14 -16.56 15.02
CA THR A 82 -8.33 -17.04 14.28
C THR A 82 -8.14 -18.43 13.67
N GLN A 83 -6.92 -18.97 13.74
CA GLN A 83 -6.56 -20.31 13.30
C GLN A 83 -5.64 -20.98 14.34
N LEU A 84 -5.74 -22.31 14.45
CA LEU A 84 -4.88 -23.10 15.33
C LEU A 84 -3.42 -23.11 14.85
N CYS A 85 -2.48 -23.04 15.78
CA CYS A 85 -1.06 -23.08 15.51
C CYS A 85 -0.64 -24.50 15.17
N LYS A 86 -0.22 -24.72 13.92
CA LYS A 86 0.28 -26.03 13.45
C LYS A 86 1.58 -26.49 14.12
N HIS A 87 2.30 -25.58 14.79
CA HIS A 87 3.59 -25.84 15.42
C HIS A 87 3.52 -25.85 16.95
N PHE A 88 2.32 -25.72 17.51
CA PHE A 88 2.13 -25.89 18.94
C PHE A 88 2.03 -27.37 19.25
N ASN A 89 2.89 -27.83 20.15
CA ASN A 89 2.81 -29.18 20.70
C ASN A 89 1.96 -29.11 21.98
N PRO A 90 0.72 -29.64 21.98
CA PRO A 90 -0.15 -29.57 23.14
C PRO A 90 0.30 -30.47 24.29
N GLN A 91 1.06 -31.54 24.02
CA GLN A 91 1.59 -32.43 25.05
C GLN A 91 2.73 -31.78 25.83
N THR A 92 3.57 -30.97 25.18
CA THR A 92 4.72 -30.31 25.82
C THR A 92 4.48 -28.83 26.11
N GLY A 93 3.40 -28.24 25.60
CA GLY A 93 3.13 -26.81 25.67
C GLY A 93 4.09 -25.95 24.84
N GLN A 94 4.89 -26.56 23.96
CA GLN A 94 5.96 -25.87 23.25
C GLN A 94 5.51 -25.33 21.90
N CYS A 95 5.86 -24.07 21.64
CA CYS A 95 5.77 -23.44 20.33
C CYS A 95 6.99 -22.55 20.15
N LYS A 96 7.60 -22.58 18.97
CA LYS A 96 8.75 -21.75 18.61
C LYS A 96 8.51 -20.23 18.78
N ASN A 97 7.24 -19.80 18.74
CA ASN A 97 6.86 -18.40 18.91
C ASN A 97 6.36 -18.09 20.33
N GLY A 98 6.30 -19.09 21.22
CA GLY A 98 5.84 -18.95 22.61
C GLY A 98 4.51 -18.20 22.74
N SER A 99 4.38 -17.41 23.81
CA SER A 99 3.19 -16.58 24.07
C SER A 99 2.93 -15.47 23.04
N THR A 100 3.91 -15.18 22.17
CA THR A 100 3.78 -14.19 21.09
C THR A 100 3.22 -14.78 19.80
N CYS A 101 2.98 -16.10 19.77
CA CYS A 101 2.41 -16.76 18.61
C CYS A 101 1.07 -16.12 18.23
N THR A 102 0.92 -15.70 16.99
CA THR A 102 -0.32 -15.10 16.49
C THR A 102 -1.37 -16.15 16.12
N PHE A 103 -1.08 -17.44 16.25
CA PHE A 103 -2.01 -18.56 16.04
C PHE A 103 -2.42 -19.16 17.39
N ALA A 104 -3.64 -19.69 17.47
CA ALA A 104 -4.22 -20.22 18.69
C ALA A 104 -3.55 -21.54 19.11
N HIS A 105 -3.11 -21.64 20.36
CA HIS A 105 -2.52 -22.85 20.95
C HIS A 105 -3.59 -23.80 21.50
N GLY A 106 -4.79 -23.78 20.93
CA GLY A 106 -5.95 -24.56 21.37
C GLY A 106 -7.24 -23.81 21.09
N GLU A 107 -8.37 -24.49 21.22
CA GLU A 107 -9.70 -23.90 21.02
C GLU A 107 -9.98 -22.74 21.99
N GLN A 108 -9.39 -22.79 23.19
CA GLN A 108 -9.54 -21.73 24.19
C GLN A 108 -8.94 -20.38 23.75
N GLU A 109 -7.94 -20.42 22.88
CA GLU A 109 -7.34 -19.21 22.30
C GLU A 109 -7.97 -18.86 20.94
N LEU A 110 -8.80 -19.73 20.36
CA LEU A 110 -9.31 -19.57 19.01
C LEU A 110 -10.39 -18.49 18.95
N ASN A 111 -10.07 -17.37 18.31
CA ASN A 111 -11.02 -16.29 18.09
C ASN A 111 -11.99 -16.65 16.97
N GLN A 112 -13.29 -16.60 17.26
CA GLN A 112 -14.33 -16.70 16.26
C GLN A 112 -14.43 -15.37 15.49
N ILE A 113 -14.18 -15.45 14.18
CA ILE A 113 -14.36 -14.34 13.26
C ILE A 113 -15.88 -14.11 13.11
N ASN A 114 -16.39 -12.94 13.51
CA ASN A 114 -17.76 -12.54 13.22
C ASN A 114 -17.93 -12.35 11.69
N PRO A 115 -18.67 -13.23 10.99
CA PRO A 115 -18.75 -13.20 9.52
C PRO A 115 -19.21 -11.86 8.95
N TYR A 116 -20.05 -11.13 9.68
CA TYR A 116 -20.51 -9.79 9.29
C TYR A 116 -19.34 -8.81 9.16
N LEU A 117 -18.49 -8.74 10.18
CA LEU A 117 -17.37 -7.81 10.16
C LEU A 117 -16.30 -8.26 9.13
N GLN A 118 -16.21 -9.55 8.82
CA GLN A 118 -15.30 -10.07 7.79
C GLN A 118 -15.72 -9.60 6.41
N ASN A 119 -17.01 -9.71 6.13
CA ASN A 119 -17.60 -9.19 4.90
C ASN A 119 -17.43 -7.67 4.79
N GLN A 120 -17.61 -6.94 5.90
CA GLN A 120 -17.38 -5.48 5.95
C GLN A 120 -15.91 -5.11 5.70
N TYR A 121 -14.95 -5.88 6.19
CA TYR A 121 -13.54 -5.65 5.91
C TYR A 121 -13.19 -5.93 4.45
N MET A 122 -13.69 -7.04 3.89
CA MET A 122 -13.49 -7.38 2.49
C MET A 122 -14.10 -6.33 1.55
N SER A 123 -15.29 -5.81 1.88
CA SER A 123 -15.92 -4.74 1.10
C SER A 123 -15.14 -3.43 1.19
N MET A 124 -14.64 -3.06 2.37
CA MET A 124 -13.77 -1.89 2.54
C MET A 124 -12.47 -2.03 1.74
N GLN A 125 -11.82 -3.21 1.75
CA GLN A 125 -10.63 -3.46 0.93
C GLN A 125 -10.92 -3.36 -0.57
N GLN A 126 -12.09 -3.84 -1.01
CA GLN A 126 -12.52 -3.71 -2.40
C GLN A 126 -12.75 -2.24 -2.77
N GLN A 127 -13.39 -1.45 -1.90
CA GLN A 127 -13.57 -0.01 -2.10
C GLN A 127 -12.24 0.74 -2.19
N ILE A 128 -11.29 0.46 -1.29
CA ILE A 128 -9.95 1.07 -1.33
C ILE A 128 -9.24 0.70 -2.64
N LYS A 129 -9.32 -0.57 -3.07
CA LYS A 129 -8.73 -1.00 -4.34
C LYS A 129 -9.34 -0.26 -5.53
N GLN A 130 -10.67 -0.09 -5.57
CA GLN A 130 -11.36 0.67 -6.61
C GLN A 130 -10.96 2.14 -6.58
N GLN A 131 -10.92 2.76 -5.40
CA GLN A 131 -10.50 4.15 -5.24
C GLN A 131 -9.06 4.37 -5.75
N ASN A 132 -8.13 3.48 -5.36
CA ASN A 132 -6.74 3.55 -5.83
C ASN A 132 -6.63 3.40 -7.35
N GLN A 133 -7.44 2.52 -7.97
CA GLN A 133 -7.48 2.39 -9.43
C GLN A 133 -7.99 3.66 -10.11
N VAL A 134 -9.04 4.28 -9.57
CA VAL A 134 -9.58 5.55 -10.10
C VAL A 134 -8.55 6.68 -9.97
N THR A 135 -7.87 6.79 -8.81
CA THR A 135 -6.83 7.79 -8.59
C THR A 135 -5.66 7.60 -9.55
N LEU A 136 -5.17 6.37 -9.70
CA LEU A 136 -4.11 6.04 -10.65
C LEU A 136 -4.51 6.39 -12.08
N GLN A 137 -5.75 6.07 -12.47
CA GLN A 137 -6.24 6.40 -13.80
C GLN A 137 -6.26 7.91 -14.03
N ALA A 138 -6.71 8.70 -13.05
CA ALA A 138 -6.72 10.16 -13.14
C ALA A 138 -5.30 10.75 -13.27
N GLU A 139 -4.35 10.28 -12.45
CA GLU A 139 -2.94 10.69 -12.52
C GLU A 139 -2.29 10.33 -13.85
N LEU A 140 -2.55 9.12 -14.36
CA LEU A 140 -1.98 8.67 -15.62
C LEU A 140 -2.57 9.42 -16.81
N THR A 141 -3.89 9.73 -16.79
CA THR A 141 -4.52 10.59 -17.79
C THR A 141 -3.88 11.97 -17.81
N GLN A 142 -3.66 12.58 -16.64
CA GLN A 142 -2.99 13.87 -16.53
C GLN A 142 -1.58 13.84 -17.13
N GLN A 143 -0.77 12.84 -16.78
CA GLN A 143 0.59 12.68 -17.31
C GLN A 143 0.61 12.52 -18.83
N ILE A 144 -0.32 11.76 -19.39
CA ILE A 144 -0.43 11.55 -20.83
C ILE A 144 -0.81 12.83 -21.56
N LEU A 145 -1.78 13.58 -21.05
CA LEU A 145 -2.17 14.85 -21.67
C LEU A 145 -0.98 15.80 -21.72
N ILE A 146 -0.25 15.95 -20.61
CA ILE A 146 0.97 16.77 -20.57
C ILE A 146 2.00 16.27 -21.59
N MET A 147 2.25 14.97 -21.66
CA MET A 147 3.20 14.38 -22.61
C MET A 147 2.79 14.65 -24.07
N ILE A 148 1.52 14.44 -24.43
CA ILE A 148 1.00 14.71 -25.77
C ILE A 148 1.18 16.18 -26.11
N LEU A 149 0.71 17.08 -25.24
CA LEU A 149 0.80 18.52 -25.44
C LEU A 149 2.24 19.02 -25.59
N THR A 150 3.17 18.44 -24.84
CA THR A 150 4.60 18.77 -24.92
C THR A 150 5.19 18.34 -26.26
N ASN A 151 4.92 17.10 -26.68
CA ASN A 151 5.44 16.57 -27.94
C ASN A 151 4.82 17.27 -29.16
N MET A 152 3.57 17.75 -29.05
CA MET A 152 2.91 18.52 -30.11
C MET A 152 3.59 19.85 -30.39
N GLU A 153 4.29 20.47 -29.43
CA GLU A 153 4.99 21.75 -29.66
C GLU A 153 6.04 21.62 -30.79
N ALA A 154 6.68 20.46 -30.91
CA ALA A 154 7.70 20.20 -31.94
C ALA A 154 7.13 20.16 -33.37
N ILE A 155 5.81 19.96 -33.53
CA ILE A 155 5.14 19.91 -34.84
C ILE A 155 5.00 21.32 -35.44
N PHE A 156 4.99 22.36 -34.60
CA PHE A 156 4.62 23.72 -35.01
C PHE A 156 5.72 24.75 -34.82
N PRO A 157 6.92 24.57 -35.39
CA PRO A 157 7.99 25.54 -35.25
C PRO A 157 7.54 26.90 -35.82
N GLY A 158 7.65 27.94 -35.00
CA GLY A 158 7.29 29.32 -35.39
C GLY A 158 5.80 29.68 -35.36
N GLN A 159 4.89 28.74 -35.08
CA GLN A 159 3.44 29.04 -34.96
C GLN A 159 3.07 29.40 -33.51
N ASN A 160 3.46 30.61 -33.08
CA ASN A 160 3.32 31.06 -31.69
C ASN A 160 1.89 30.94 -31.12
N ASN A 161 0.86 31.13 -31.94
CA ASN A 161 -0.53 30.99 -31.50
C ASN A 161 -0.86 29.56 -31.07
N ILE A 162 -0.41 28.56 -31.83
CA ILE A 162 -0.63 27.14 -31.52
C ILE A 162 0.22 26.73 -30.32
N ILE A 163 1.48 27.18 -30.26
CA ILE A 163 2.37 26.89 -29.12
C ILE A 163 1.78 27.45 -27.82
N ASN A 164 1.25 28.68 -27.83
CA ASN A 164 0.61 29.27 -26.65
C ASN A 164 -0.65 28.48 -26.23
N LEU A 165 -1.43 28.00 -27.20
CA LEU A 165 -2.60 27.17 -26.93
C LEU A 165 -2.21 25.80 -26.33
N LEU A 166 -1.15 25.17 -26.84
CA LEU A 166 -0.60 23.92 -26.27
C LEU A 166 -0.12 24.13 -24.84
N LYS A 167 0.60 25.22 -24.56
CA LYS A 167 1.05 25.57 -23.20
C LYS A 167 -0.12 25.82 -22.25
N PHE A 168 -1.18 26.47 -22.74
CA PHE A 168 -2.41 26.62 -21.96
C PHE A 168 -3.08 25.27 -21.67
N GLY A 169 -3.11 24.36 -22.64
CA GLY A 169 -3.55 22.98 -22.42
C GLY A 169 -2.72 22.24 -21.36
N GLN A 170 -1.40 22.46 -21.33
CA GLN A 170 -0.54 21.82 -20.32
C GLN A 170 -0.88 22.33 -18.93
N GLU A 171 -1.13 23.63 -18.80
CA GLU A 171 -1.53 24.23 -17.53
C GLU A 171 -2.88 23.67 -17.06
N LYS A 172 -3.86 23.52 -17.96
CA LYS A 172 -5.14 22.88 -17.64
C LYS A 172 -4.96 21.44 -17.16
N ALA A 173 -4.14 20.65 -17.84
CA ALA A 173 -3.81 19.30 -17.39
C ALA A 173 -3.15 19.31 -16.00
N ARG A 174 -2.17 20.19 -15.74
CA ARG A 174 -1.53 20.30 -14.40
C ARG A 174 -2.52 20.66 -13.29
N GLN A 175 -3.55 21.45 -13.60
CA GLN A 175 -4.63 21.79 -12.69
C GLN A 175 -5.67 20.67 -12.50
N GLY A 176 -5.54 19.55 -13.21
CA GLY A 176 -6.49 18.42 -13.19
C GLY A 176 -7.68 18.61 -14.12
N ASP A 177 -7.74 19.69 -14.89
CA ASP A 177 -8.78 19.95 -15.89
C ASP A 177 -8.44 19.21 -17.21
N ASN A 178 -8.54 17.88 -17.12
CA ASN A 178 -8.23 16.97 -18.22
C ASN A 178 -9.19 17.18 -19.42
N GLN A 179 -10.41 17.63 -19.17
CA GLN A 179 -11.41 17.88 -20.20
C GLN A 179 -10.99 19.09 -21.05
N ALA A 180 -10.69 20.23 -20.42
CA ALA A 180 -10.25 21.41 -21.17
C ALA A 180 -8.96 21.16 -21.94
N ALA A 181 -7.99 20.45 -21.34
CA ALA A 181 -6.75 20.05 -22.02
C ALA A 181 -7.01 19.16 -23.25
N SER A 182 -7.94 18.20 -23.15
CA SER A 182 -8.33 17.32 -24.25
C SER A 182 -9.04 18.08 -25.38
N GLU A 183 -9.92 19.02 -25.06
CA GLU A 183 -10.60 19.85 -26.07
C GLU A 183 -9.62 20.72 -26.86
N ILE A 184 -8.57 21.24 -26.21
CA ILE A 184 -7.50 21.96 -26.89
C ILE A 184 -6.78 21.07 -27.91
N ILE A 185 -6.42 19.84 -27.52
CA ILE A 185 -5.81 18.87 -28.45
C ILE A 185 -6.76 18.61 -29.62
N LYS A 186 -8.03 18.35 -29.35
CA LYS A 186 -9.05 18.11 -30.39
C LYS A 186 -9.19 19.27 -31.35
N GLN A 187 -9.20 20.50 -30.85
CA GLN A 187 -9.30 21.70 -31.68
C GLN A 187 -8.12 21.80 -32.67
N ILE A 188 -6.90 21.49 -32.22
CA ILE A 188 -5.70 21.57 -33.06
C ILE A 188 -5.68 20.44 -34.12
N ILE A 189 -6.02 19.20 -33.74
CA ILE A 189 -5.93 18.06 -34.66
C ILE A 189 -7.03 18.05 -35.73
N HIS A 190 -8.20 18.65 -35.44
CA HIS A 190 -9.35 18.72 -36.36
C HIS A 190 -9.35 19.99 -37.23
N ASP A 191 -8.35 20.86 -37.13
CA ASP A 191 -8.20 22.00 -38.03
C ASP A 191 -8.00 21.51 -39.48
N GLU A 192 -8.90 21.93 -40.37
CA GLU A 192 -8.91 21.54 -41.79
C GLU A 192 -7.66 22.01 -42.54
N GLN A 193 -7.02 23.08 -42.05
CA GLN A 193 -5.79 23.63 -42.65
C GLN A 193 -4.54 22.80 -42.32
N ARG A 194 -4.64 21.76 -41.47
CA ARG A 194 -3.49 20.91 -41.12
C ARG A 194 -3.02 20.07 -42.30
N THR A 195 -1.71 20.11 -42.53
CA THR A 195 -1.04 19.30 -43.55
C THR A 195 -1.11 17.80 -43.22
N LYS A 196 -0.93 16.97 -44.25
CA LYS A 196 -0.88 15.51 -44.08
C LYS A 196 0.28 15.07 -43.19
N GLU A 197 1.42 15.75 -43.27
CA GLU A 197 2.59 15.44 -42.44
C GLU A 197 2.32 15.73 -40.96
N GLU A 198 1.78 16.91 -40.63
CA GLU A 198 1.38 17.24 -39.26
C GLU A 198 0.38 16.19 -38.70
N LYS A 199 -0.59 15.78 -39.52
CA LYS A 199 -1.58 14.73 -39.15
C LYS A 199 -0.91 13.39 -38.83
N ASN A 200 0.09 12.98 -39.61
CA ASN A 200 0.86 11.76 -39.34
C ASN A 200 1.65 11.87 -38.04
N GLN A 201 2.26 13.02 -37.77
CA GLN A 201 3.01 13.26 -36.53
C GLN A 201 2.10 13.20 -35.30
N TYR A 202 0.87 13.73 -35.35
CA TYR A 202 -0.09 13.56 -34.24
C TYR A 202 -0.42 12.10 -33.96
N GLN A 203 -0.64 11.32 -35.02
CA GLN A 203 -0.98 9.91 -34.88
C GLN A 203 0.15 9.14 -34.19
N LEU A 204 1.41 9.44 -34.51
CA LEU A 204 2.56 8.84 -33.87
C LEU A 204 2.63 9.19 -32.37
N ILE A 205 2.45 10.47 -32.01
CA ILE A 205 2.41 10.91 -30.61
C ILE A 205 1.30 10.19 -29.84
N TYR A 206 0.10 10.10 -30.43
CA TYR A 206 -1.04 9.44 -29.81
C TYR A 206 -0.79 7.94 -29.58
N ASN A 207 -0.27 7.23 -30.58
CA ASN A 207 0.06 5.81 -30.46
C ASN A 207 1.10 5.55 -29.36
N ASN A 208 2.14 6.40 -29.28
CA ASN A 208 3.16 6.32 -28.23
C ASN A 208 2.54 6.54 -26.84
N ALA A 209 1.62 7.50 -26.72
CA ALA A 209 0.89 7.76 -25.48
C ALA A 209 0.02 6.57 -25.03
N GLN A 210 -0.71 5.95 -25.96
CA GLN A 210 -1.53 4.76 -25.65
C GLN A 210 -0.69 3.57 -25.20
N ASN A 211 0.48 3.37 -25.80
CA ASN A 211 1.41 2.32 -25.39
C ASN A 211 1.93 2.57 -23.97
N HIS A 212 2.32 3.81 -23.66
CA HIS A 212 2.75 4.20 -22.31
C HIS A 212 1.65 3.98 -21.26
N TYR A 213 0.41 4.39 -21.56
CA TYR A 213 -0.76 4.14 -20.72
C TYR A 213 -0.93 2.67 -20.39
N SER A 214 -0.94 1.84 -21.44
CA SER A 214 -1.20 0.41 -21.34
C SER A 214 -0.11 -0.32 -20.55
N GLN A 215 1.14 0.11 -20.68
CA GLN A 215 2.26 -0.43 -19.89
C GLN A 215 2.11 -0.09 -18.41
N LYS A 216 1.82 1.18 -18.07
CA LYS A 216 1.68 1.62 -16.68
C LYS A 216 0.51 0.96 -15.95
N LEU A 217 -0.60 0.71 -16.64
CA LEU A 217 -1.70 -0.07 -16.06
C LEU A 217 -1.32 -1.53 -15.80
N LYS A 218 -0.48 -2.15 -16.63
CA LYS A 218 0.01 -3.52 -16.39
C LYS A 218 0.92 -3.58 -15.17
N GLU A 219 1.84 -2.61 -15.03
CA GLU A 219 2.75 -2.50 -13.87
C GLU A 219 1.99 -2.35 -12.54
N SER A 220 0.85 -1.64 -12.52
CA SER A 220 0.06 -1.46 -11.30
C SER A 220 -0.78 -2.68 -10.88
N ASN A 221 -1.01 -3.64 -11.78
CA ASN A 221 -1.84 -4.81 -11.51
C ASN A 221 -1.02 -6.07 -11.13
N MET A 222 0.31 -5.96 -11.10
CA MET A 222 1.26 -6.99 -10.63
C MET A 222 1.65 -6.75 -9.18
#